data_AF-A0A7Y0TLB3-F1
#
_entry.id   AF-A0A7Y0TLB3-F1
#
_cell.length_a   1.000
_cell.length_b   1.000
_cell.length_c   1.000
_cell.angle_alpha   90.00
_cell.angle_beta   90.00
_cell.angle_gamma   90.00
#
_symmetry.space_group_name_H-M   'P 1'
#
loop_
_entity.id
_entity.type
_entity.pdbx_description
1 polymer ?
#
loop_
_entity_poly.entity_id
_entity_poly.type
_entity_poly.pdbx_seq_one_letter_code
_entity_poly.pdbx_strand_id
1 'polypeptide(L)'
;MIESIRIAGVASYSSSPEFLSRLSKFNFIYGANGSGKTTITRVIADDGKFPACSVTWTGTKLQTMVYNRDFVTKNFSQSSELKGIFTLGETNIDIQQKIVAAKGEFDAITEKIECLHLFLHGENGIGGKMGELVDLDEKFKNRFWSSYKKHKAKLDYAFEGCRNSKEKFKDKILKERSFNASTLKLLVTLEKVAESVYGPTSVIEETIPVIDITKAVLHESLAILQKRVIGKQDVDIAVMINKLGNSDWVRGGLAFYDANESVCPFCQQSTTDALSQSLNDYFDELFIADSKAINDLLINYAADSARLQEQITMLLSTPFKFLDLEKLKTEKELLDTRVIINLQRLALKKKEPSRIVELESISDIVSSINALIDAANVLIYNHNTMVQNLAQERRNLTAQVWKYILEVDLKTDLALYDTLRNGLNKSISDLTAQIESATIAKQNKSAEIRALEKSTTSIQPTIDDINALLLSVGFQGFSLAKTYDKKCYRIIRKDGTDARQTLSEGEWSFVTFLYFYHLLKGSNSETGMTTDRVAVFDDPVSGLDSEILLIVGTLIKGLFDGVRLGKDNIKQIFVFTHNLSFYKEITFKSENLHFNRDESTFWVVKKAGLESRIFAEEISPL
;
A
#
# COMPACT_ATOMS: atom_id res chain seq x y z
N MET A 1 28.24 -17.55 15.33
CA MET A 1 29.64 -17.39 14.81
C MET A 1 29.58 -17.12 13.32
N ILE A 2 30.64 -16.59 12.71
CA ILE A 2 30.72 -16.44 11.25
C ILE A 2 30.92 -17.82 10.63
N GLU A 3 30.03 -18.20 9.73
CA GLU A 3 30.05 -19.48 9.01
C GLU A 3 30.78 -19.36 7.67
N SER A 4 30.50 -18.28 6.94
CA SER A 4 31.12 -18.02 5.65
C SER A 4 31.22 -16.53 5.36
N ILE A 5 32.21 -16.16 4.53
CA ILE A 5 32.45 -14.81 4.06
C ILE A 5 32.54 -14.86 2.54
N ARG A 6 31.73 -14.05 1.86
CA ARG A 6 31.76 -13.84 0.41
C ARG A 6 32.34 -12.46 0.11
N ILE A 7 33.31 -12.41 -0.79
CA ILE A 7 34.01 -11.17 -1.17
C ILE A 7 34.00 -11.03 -2.68
N ALA A 8 33.49 -9.91 -3.18
CA ALA A 8 33.47 -9.61 -4.61
C ALA A 8 33.48 -8.11 -4.86
N GLY A 9 34.08 -7.67 -5.96
CA GLY A 9 33.99 -6.30 -6.49
C GLY A 9 34.55 -5.22 -5.56
N VAL A 10 35.59 -5.53 -4.79
CA VAL A 10 36.19 -4.59 -3.82
C VAL A 10 37.72 -4.68 -3.81
N ALA A 11 38.38 -3.53 -3.91
CA ALA A 11 39.85 -3.41 -3.94
C ALA A 11 40.50 -4.32 -5.01
N SER A 12 41.27 -5.33 -4.60
CA SER A 12 41.91 -6.30 -5.48
C SER A 12 41.06 -7.56 -5.74
N TYR A 13 39.85 -7.68 -5.18
CA TYR A 13 38.91 -8.75 -5.49
C TYR A 13 38.05 -8.37 -6.71
N SER A 14 38.09 -9.20 -7.75
CA SER A 14 37.34 -8.96 -8.99
C SER A 14 35.83 -9.21 -8.79
N SER A 15 35.04 -9.04 -9.85
CA SER A 15 33.60 -9.32 -9.80
C SER A 15 33.27 -10.80 -9.57
N SER A 16 34.22 -11.70 -9.85
CA SER A 16 34.09 -13.11 -9.49
C SER A 16 34.22 -13.27 -7.97
N PRO A 17 33.21 -13.82 -7.28
CA PRO A 17 33.23 -13.93 -5.83
C PRO A 17 34.24 -14.98 -5.35
N GLU A 18 35.01 -14.60 -4.33
CA GLU A 18 35.86 -15.48 -3.54
C GLU A 18 35.18 -15.79 -2.20
N PHE A 19 35.41 -16.99 -1.66
CA PHE A 19 34.70 -17.48 -0.49
C PHE A 19 35.65 -18.03 0.57
N LEU A 20 35.43 -17.64 1.82
CA LEU A 20 35.84 -18.40 2.99
C LEU A 20 34.61 -19.15 3.50
N SER A 21 34.61 -20.47 3.41
CA SER A 21 33.47 -21.32 3.81
C SER A 21 33.87 -22.27 4.93
N ARG A 22 32.89 -22.72 5.73
CA ARG A 22 33.12 -23.63 6.87
C ARG A 22 34.12 -23.07 7.88
N LEU A 23 34.04 -21.77 8.15
CA LEU A 23 34.88 -21.12 9.16
C LEU A 23 34.62 -21.74 10.53
N SER A 24 35.68 -21.92 11.32
CA SER A 24 35.62 -22.55 12.63
C SER A 24 35.93 -21.54 13.74
N LYS A 25 36.17 -22.00 14.97
CA LYS A 25 36.51 -21.15 16.13
C LYS A 25 37.78 -20.36 15.90
N PHE A 26 38.79 -20.98 15.28
CA PHE A 26 40.07 -20.34 14.98
C PHE A 26 40.32 -20.34 13.47
N ASN A 27 40.65 -19.19 12.88
CA ASN A 27 40.82 -19.09 11.43
C ASN A 27 42.13 -18.37 11.16
N PHE A 28 43.06 -19.04 10.49
CA PHE A 28 44.40 -18.54 10.21
C PHE A 28 44.55 -18.26 8.73
N ILE A 29 44.89 -17.02 8.39
CA ILE A 29 44.95 -16.54 7.01
C ILE A 29 46.35 -15.98 6.72
N TYR A 30 47.09 -16.68 5.88
CA TYR A 30 48.41 -16.25 5.43
C TYR A 30 48.34 -15.57 4.06
N GLY A 31 49.18 -14.57 3.82
CA GLY A 31 49.31 -13.99 2.48
C GLY A 31 50.34 -12.88 2.42
N ALA A 32 51.02 -12.77 1.27
CA ALA A 32 52.03 -11.75 1.05
C ALA A 32 51.49 -10.31 1.21
N ASN A 33 52.39 -9.34 1.36
CA ASN A 33 52.01 -7.94 1.39
C ASN A 33 51.30 -7.53 0.09
N GLY A 34 50.19 -6.80 0.23
CA GLY A 34 49.34 -6.40 -0.89
C GLY A 34 48.47 -7.50 -1.49
N SER A 35 48.33 -8.67 -0.85
CA SER A 35 47.50 -9.77 -1.36
C SER A 35 46.00 -9.61 -1.17
N GLY A 36 45.53 -8.64 -0.38
CA GLY A 36 44.10 -8.36 -0.16
C GLY A 36 43.56 -8.69 1.24
N LYS A 37 44.38 -9.21 2.17
CA LYS A 37 43.99 -9.60 3.55
C LYS A 37 43.17 -8.52 4.28
N THR A 38 43.65 -7.28 4.31
CA THR A 38 42.97 -6.16 5.00
C THR A 38 41.59 -5.85 4.44
N THR A 39 41.33 -6.16 3.17
CA THR A 39 39.98 -6.03 2.61
C THR A 39 39.02 -7.03 3.26
N ILE A 40 39.47 -8.26 3.51
CA ILE A 40 38.70 -9.28 4.24
C ILE A 40 38.37 -8.78 5.64
N THR A 41 39.36 -8.25 6.36
CA THR A 41 39.17 -7.77 7.75
C THR A 41 38.19 -6.59 7.82
N ARG A 42 38.19 -5.71 6.81
CA ARG A 42 37.22 -4.62 6.67
C ARG A 42 35.80 -5.10 6.39
N VAL A 43 35.63 -6.14 5.56
CA VAL A 43 34.32 -6.77 5.31
C VAL A 43 33.79 -7.43 6.59
N ILE A 44 34.65 -8.08 7.38
CA ILE A 44 34.24 -8.63 8.69
C ILE A 44 33.84 -7.51 9.67
N ALA A 45 34.54 -6.37 9.64
CA ALA A 45 34.22 -5.24 10.51
C ALA A 45 32.82 -4.66 10.22
N ASP A 46 32.48 -4.49 8.94
CA ASP A 46 31.22 -3.85 8.52
C ASP A 46 30.89 -4.23 7.08
N ASP A 47 30.13 -5.30 6.90
CA ASP A 47 29.71 -5.81 5.59
C ASP A 47 28.73 -4.87 4.86
N GLY A 48 28.00 -4.02 5.59
CA GLY A 48 27.08 -3.04 5.03
C GLY A 48 27.76 -1.97 4.16
N LYS A 49 29.07 -1.75 4.33
CA LYS A 49 29.86 -0.86 3.47
C LYS A 49 30.26 -1.48 2.12
N PHE A 50 30.00 -2.77 1.93
CA PHE A 50 30.45 -3.53 0.77
C PHE A 50 29.27 -4.31 0.16
N PRO A 51 28.46 -3.69 -0.72
CA PRO A 51 27.22 -4.28 -1.23
C PRO A 51 27.38 -5.61 -1.96
N ALA A 52 28.55 -5.85 -2.54
CA ALA A 52 28.87 -7.09 -3.26
C ALA A 52 29.50 -8.16 -2.35
N CYS A 53 29.66 -7.89 -1.05
CA CYS A 53 30.20 -8.82 -0.06
C CYS A 53 29.10 -9.21 0.96
N SER A 54 29.28 -10.34 1.62
CA SER A 54 28.36 -10.76 2.69
C SER A 54 29.06 -11.63 3.73
N VAL A 55 28.65 -11.47 4.99
CA VAL A 55 29.11 -12.29 6.12
C VAL A 55 27.92 -13.09 6.64
N THR A 56 27.98 -14.41 6.49
CA THR A 56 26.93 -15.33 6.93
C THR A 56 27.23 -15.82 8.34
N TRP A 57 26.22 -15.79 9.21
CA TRP A 57 26.34 -16.15 10.62
C TRP A 57 25.52 -17.39 10.95
N THR A 58 26.09 -18.29 11.74
CA THR A 58 25.34 -19.30 12.48
C THR A 58 24.81 -18.68 13.78
N GLY A 59 23.49 -18.58 13.92
CA GLY A 59 22.82 -17.93 15.04
C GLY A 59 22.88 -16.39 14.98
N THR A 60 22.78 -15.73 16.13
CA THR A 60 22.81 -14.26 16.21
C THR A 60 24.17 -13.65 15.81
N LYS A 61 24.13 -12.53 15.07
CA LYS A 61 25.32 -11.71 14.74
C LYS A 61 26.00 -11.24 16.02
N LEU A 62 27.29 -11.54 16.16
CA LEU A 62 28.11 -11.13 17.30
C LEU A 62 28.83 -9.81 17.02
N GLN A 63 29.33 -9.15 18.06
CA GLN A 63 30.13 -7.94 17.91
C GLN A 63 31.48 -8.28 17.24
N THR A 64 31.79 -7.66 16.11
CA THR A 64 33.08 -7.83 15.43
C THR A 64 34.09 -6.79 15.93
N MET A 65 35.25 -7.27 16.39
CA MET A 65 36.34 -6.45 16.91
C MET A 65 37.56 -6.69 16.02
N VAL A 66 37.95 -5.70 15.22
CA VAL A 66 39.00 -5.83 14.21
C VAL A 66 40.20 -4.94 14.53
N TYR A 67 41.36 -5.54 14.73
CA TYR A 67 42.63 -4.84 14.84
C TYR A 67 43.25 -4.71 13.45
N ASN A 68 43.20 -3.50 12.90
CA ASN A 68 43.85 -3.15 11.64
C ASN A 68 44.25 -1.66 11.67
N ARG A 69 44.81 -1.17 10.55
CA ARG A 69 45.19 0.25 10.43
C ARG A 69 44.01 1.23 10.68
N ASP A 70 42.80 0.85 10.29
CA ASP A 70 41.61 1.69 10.49
C ASP A 70 41.27 1.80 11.98
N PHE A 71 41.42 0.71 12.75
CA PHE A 71 41.27 0.71 14.20
C PHE A 71 42.30 1.62 14.89
N VAL A 72 43.58 1.49 14.51
CA VAL A 72 44.65 2.33 15.07
C VAL A 72 44.37 3.80 14.77
N THR A 73 44.02 4.12 13.53
CA THR A 73 43.73 5.50 13.12
C THR A 73 42.54 6.08 13.90
N LYS A 74 41.47 5.29 14.04
CA LYS A 74 40.25 5.69 14.75
C LYS A 74 40.47 5.97 16.24
N ASN A 75 41.30 5.17 16.92
CA ASN A 75 41.45 5.26 18.37
C ASN A 75 42.64 6.11 18.81
N PHE A 76 43.65 6.30 17.96
CA PHE A 76 44.92 6.94 18.35
C PHE A 76 45.27 8.23 17.60
N SER A 77 44.63 8.55 16.47
CA SER A 77 45.01 9.71 15.64
C SER A 77 44.24 11.01 15.91
N GLN A 78 43.06 10.96 16.55
CA GLN A 78 42.11 12.08 16.56
C GLN A 78 42.15 12.95 17.83
N SER A 79 42.72 12.49 18.95
CA SER A 79 42.79 13.27 20.19
C SER A 79 44.01 12.88 21.02
N SER A 80 44.46 13.76 21.91
CA SER A 80 45.51 13.52 22.90
C SER A 80 45.04 12.68 24.10
N GLU A 81 43.86 12.08 24.03
CA GLU A 81 43.30 11.18 25.03
C GLU A 81 42.82 9.87 24.37
N LEU A 82 43.15 8.73 24.96
CA LEU A 82 42.67 7.42 24.50
C LEU A 82 41.41 7.06 25.30
N LYS A 83 40.43 6.43 24.67
CA LYS A 83 39.24 5.98 25.41
C LYS A 83 39.64 4.95 26.45
N GLY A 84 39.16 5.13 27.69
CA GLY A 84 39.34 4.14 28.74
C GLY A 84 38.73 2.81 28.35
N ILE A 85 39.43 1.73 28.69
CA ILE A 85 38.95 0.35 28.57
C ILE A 85 38.48 -0.06 29.97
N PHE A 86 37.18 -0.13 30.13
CA PHE A 86 36.55 -0.58 31.36
C PHE A 86 36.63 -2.11 31.41
N THR A 87 37.26 -2.63 32.47
CA THR A 87 37.30 -4.06 32.80
C THR A 87 36.60 -4.33 34.12
N LEU A 88 36.16 -5.57 34.34
CA LEU A 88 35.50 -5.96 35.58
C LEU A 88 36.59 -6.00 36.65
N GLY A 89 36.48 -5.16 37.69
CA GLY A 89 37.47 -5.16 38.77
C GLY A 89 37.53 -6.51 39.49
N GLU A 90 38.75 -6.99 39.79
CA GLU A 90 38.99 -8.28 40.47
C GLU A 90 38.39 -8.35 41.89
N THR A 91 38.06 -7.21 42.49
CA THR A 91 37.66 -7.11 43.90
C THR A 91 36.23 -7.52 44.22
N ASN A 92 35.38 -7.87 43.25
CA ASN A 92 33.96 -8.18 43.52
C ASN A 92 33.46 -9.48 42.86
N ILE A 93 34.02 -10.62 43.31
CA ILE A 93 33.70 -11.98 42.85
C ILE A 93 32.17 -12.26 42.86
N ASP A 94 31.45 -11.75 43.86
CA ASP A 94 29.99 -11.91 43.97
C ASP A 94 29.23 -11.25 42.80
N ILE A 95 29.63 -10.03 42.40
CA ILE A 95 29.03 -9.35 41.24
C ILE A 95 29.38 -10.07 39.94
N GLN A 96 30.61 -10.58 39.80
CA GLN A 96 31.00 -11.36 38.63
C GLN A 96 30.17 -12.64 38.49
N GLN A 97 29.93 -13.37 39.58
CA GLN A 97 29.05 -14.55 39.57
C GLN A 97 27.60 -14.20 39.20
N LYS A 98 27.07 -13.07 39.69
CA LYS A 98 25.75 -12.57 39.30
C LYS A 98 25.66 -12.23 37.82
N ILE A 99 26.70 -11.61 37.25
CA ILE A 99 26.75 -11.33 35.81
C ILE A 99 26.76 -12.63 35.00
N VAL A 100 27.55 -13.62 35.40
CA VAL A 100 27.59 -14.94 34.73
C VAL A 100 26.21 -15.61 34.77
N ALA A 101 25.55 -15.62 35.93
CA ALA A 101 24.21 -16.19 36.08
C ALA A 101 23.17 -15.45 35.22
N ALA A 102 23.13 -14.12 35.30
CA ALA A 102 22.20 -13.29 34.51
C ALA A 102 22.41 -13.47 33.00
N LYS A 103 23.66 -13.67 32.57
CA LYS A 103 24.00 -13.92 31.17
C LYS A 103 23.58 -15.32 30.71
N GLY A 104 23.77 -16.35 31.54
CA GLY A 104 23.26 -17.69 31.27
C GLY A 104 21.74 -17.70 31.10
N GLU A 105 21.01 -16.94 31.91
CA GLU A 105 19.57 -16.76 31.75
C GLU A 105 19.21 -16.00 30.47
N PHE A 106 19.97 -14.95 30.11
CA PHE A 106 19.77 -14.21 28.86
C PHE A 106 19.96 -15.09 27.61
N ASP A 107 20.97 -15.95 27.62
CA ASP A 107 21.24 -16.89 26.53
C ASP A 107 20.13 -17.94 26.43
N ALA A 108 19.69 -18.51 27.56
CA ALA A 108 18.56 -19.45 27.60
C ALA A 108 17.24 -18.82 27.10
N ILE A 109 16.97 -17.56 27.44
CA ILE A 109 15.81 -16.83 26.91
C ILE A 109 15.95 -16.61 25.40
N THR A 110 17.16 -16.33 24.92
CA THR A 110 17.42 -16.15 23.49
C THR A 110 17.16 -17.44 22.70
N GLU A 111 17.69 -18.57 23.15
CA GLU A 111 17.42 -19.88 22.55
C GLU A 111 15.92 -20.21 22.56
N LYS A 112 15.22 -19.91 23.67
CA LYS A 112 13.77 -20.10 23.74
C LYS A 112 13.02 -19.29 22.69
N ILE A 113 13.40 -18.02 22.47
CA ILE A 113 12.79 -17.16 21.44
C ILE A 113 13.02 -17.75 20.04
N GLU A 114 14.25 -18.20 19.75
CA GLU A 114 14.58 -18.83 18.46
C GLU A 114 13.75 -20.10 18.22
N CYS A 115 13.65 -20.98 19.22
CA CYS A 115 12.79 -22.16 19.13
C CYS A 115 11.32 -21.81 18.88
N LEU A 116 10.78 -20.83 19.61
CA LEU A 116 9.38 -20.38 19.43
C LEU A 116 9.15 -19.81 18.02
N HIS A 117 10.09 -19.03 17.49
CA HIS A 117 10.03 -18.55 16.12
C HIS A 117 10.06 -19.68 15.10
N LEU A 118 10.91 -20.69 15.29
CA LEU A 118 10.95 -21.88 14.44
C LEU A 118 9.63 -22.65 14.47
N PHE A 119 8.99 -22.83 15.63
CA PHE A 119 7.66 -23.45 15.71
C PHE A 119 6.57 -22.63 15.02
N LEU A 120 6.66 -21.30 15.07
CA LEU A 120 5.68 -20.39 14.49
C LEU A 120 5.80 -20.28 12.95
N HIS A 121 7.03 -20.15 12.43
CA HIS A 121 7.31 -19.83 11.03
C HIS A 121 8.02 -20.94 10.23
N GLY A 122 8.53 -21.98 10.89
CA GLY A 122 9.41 -22.99 10.28
C GLY A 122 10.80 -22.46 9.95
N GLU A 123 11.70 -23.35 9.52
CA GLU A 123 13.11 -23.02 9.20
C GLU A 123 13.25 -21.98 8.08
N ASN A 124 12.36 -22.02 7.08
CA ASN A 124 12.41 -21.17 5.89
C ASN A 124 11.41 -20.00 5.93
N GLY A 125 10.75 -19.75 7.06
CA GLY A 125 9.76 -18.68 7.21
C GLY A 125 8.39 -18.92 6.55
N ILE A 126 8.22 -20.05 5.84
CA ILE A 126 7.01 -20.44 5.09
C ILE A 126 6.28 -21.63 5.76
N GLY A 127 6.86 -22.21 6.82
CA GLY A 127 6.37 -23.39 7.51
C GLY A 127 5.77 -23.09 8.89
N GLY A 128 5.93 -24.04 9.82
CA GLY A 128 5.43 -23.94 11.19
C GLY A 128 3.90 -23.87 11.26
N LYS A 129 3.37 -23.33 12.36
CA LYS A 129 1.93 -23.15 12.54
C LYS A 129 1.28 -22.20 11.52
N MET A 130 2.03 -21.23 11.02
CA MET A 130 1.55 -20.36 9.93
C MET A 130 1.40 -21.13 8.61
N GLY A 131 2.38 -21.97 8.26
CA GLY A 131 2.30 -22.84 7.08
C GLY A 131 1.14 -23.84 7.18
N GLU A 132 0.97 -24.50 8.33
CA GLU A 132 -0.16 -25.41 8.58
C GLU A 132 -1.53 -24.73 8.33
N LEU A 133 -1.67 -23.44 8.67
CA LEU A 133 -2.89 -22.67 8.43
C LEU A 133 -3.13 -22.41 6.94
N VAL A 134 -2.08 -22.10 6.18
CA VAL A 134 -2.15 -21.92 4.72
C VAL A 134 -2.56 -23.23 4.04
N ASP A 135 -1.93 -24.34 4.42
CA ASP A 135 -2.22 -25.66 3.87
C ASP A 135 -3.65 -26.10 4.19
N LEU A 136 -4.13 -25.83 5.41
CA LEU A 136 -5.51 -26.08 5.81
C LEU A 136 -6.48 -25.29 4.92
N ASP A 137 -6.22 -24.00 4.72
CA ASP A 137 -7.06 -23.13 3.90
C ASP A 137 -7.10 -23.58 2.43
N GLU A 138 -5.98 -24.04 1.88
CA GLU A 138 -5.93 -24.59 0.53
C GLU A 138 -6.69 -25.93 0.41
N LYS A 139 -6.51 -26.82 1.38
CA LYS A 139 -7.23 -28.10 1.45
C LYS A 139 -8.74 -27.89 1.43
N PHE A 140 -9.25 -27.02 2.32
CA PHE A 140 -10.69 -26.77 2.40
C PHE A 140 -11.22 -25.96 1.22
N LYS A 141 -10.42 -25.03 0.65
CA LYS A 141 -10.76 -24.38 -0.61
C LYS A 141 -11.00 -25.38 -1.75
N ASN A 142 -10.11 -26.36 -1.89
CA ASN A 142 -10.27 -27.43 -2.88
C ASN A 142 -11.47 -28.34 -2.58
N ARG A 143 -11.71 -28.67 -1.30
CA ARG A 143 -12.88 -29.43 -0.88
C ARG A 143 -14.18 -28.71 -1.19
N PHE A 144 -14.31 -27.44 -0.83
CA PHE A 144 -15.49 -26.62 -1.14
C PHE A 144 -15.75 -26.55 -2.65
N TRP A 145 -14.70 -26.35 -3.44
CA TRP A 145 -14.79 -26.34 -4.90
C TRP A 145 -15.30 -27.66 -5.50
N SER A 146 -15.07 -28.80 -4.84
CA SER A 146 -15.59 -30.09 -5.32
C SER A 146 -17.13 -30.17 -5.28
N SER A 147 -17.79 -29.46 -4.35
CA SER A 147 -19.26 -29.39 -4.32
C SER A 147 -19.82 -28.59 -5.50
N TYR A 148 -19.16 -27.50 -5.92
CA TYR A 148 -19.51 -26.82 -7.17
C TYR A 148 -19.45 -27.77 -8.38
N LYS A 149 -18.34 -28.51 -8.51
CA LYS A 149 -18.15 -29.47 -9.62
C LYS A 149 -19.24 -30.55 -9.67
N LYS A 150 -19.78 -30.95 -8.52
CA LYS A 150 -20.84 -31.95 -8.39
C LYS A 150 -22.18 -31.44 -8.94
N HIS A 151 -22.50 -30.16 -8.74
CA HIS A 151 -23.83 -29.59 -9.05
C HIS A 151 -23.90 -28.71 -10.29
N LYS A 152 -22.75 -28.29 -10.85
CA LYS A 152 -22.69 -27.36 -12.00
C LYS A 152 -23.48 -27.82 -13.22
N ALA A 153 -23.71 -29.12 -13.42
CA ALA A 153 -24.39 -29.62 -14.62
C ALA A 153 -25.85 -29.14 -14.72
N LYS A 154 -26.52 -29.00 -13.57
CA LYS A 154 -27.94 -28.65 -13.49
C LYS A 154 -28.24 -27.37 -12.73
N LEU A 155 -27.30 -26.89 -11.90
CA LEU A 155 -27.50 -25.74 -11.01
C LEU A 155 -26.49 -24.61 -11.25
N ASP A 156 -25.83 -24.55 -12.42
CA ASP A 156 -24.73 -23.60 -12.71
C ASP A 156 -25.10 -22.14 -12.41
N TYR A 157 -26.34 -21.77 -12.75
CA TYR A 157 -26.89 -20.43 -12.56
C TYR A 157 -26.79 -19.95 -11.10
N ALA A 158 -26.93 -20.84 -10.10
CA ALA A 158 -26.90 -20.48 -8.69
C ALA A 158 -25.50 -20.04 -8.22
N PHE A 159 -24.47 -20.34 -9.02
CA PHE A 159 -23.06 -20.04 -8.74
C PHE A 159 -22.53 -18.83 -9.51
N GLU A 160 -23.41 -18.04 -10.13
CA GLU A 160 -23.03 -16.83 -10.85
C GLU A 160 -22.18 -15.89 -9.98
N GLY A 161 -21.12 -15.32 -10.56
CA GLY A 161 -20.15 -14.47 -9.86
C GLY A 161 -19.01 -15.21 -9.12
N CYS A 162 -19.14 -16.52 -8.87
CA CYS A 162 -18.09 -17.34 -8.22
C CYS A 162 -17.55 -18.52 -9.05
N ARG A 163 -18.01 -18.71 -10.30
CA ARG A 163 -17.66 -19.87 -11.17
C ARG A 163 -16.21 -19.94 -11.64
N ASN A 164 -15.47 -18.82 -11.57
CA ASN A 164 -14.11 -18.73 -12.13
C ASN A 164 -13.02 -18.64 -11.05
N SER A 165 -13.39 -18.69 -9.76
CA SER A 165 -12.41 -18.58 -8.67
C SER A 165 -12.82 -19.44 -7.48
N LYS A 166 -11.93 -20.38 -7.12
CA LYS A 166 -12.07 -21.19 -5.90
C LYS A 166 -12.12 -20.33 -4.64
N GLU A 167 -11.40 -19.20 -4.65
CA GLU A 167 -11.37 -18.25 -3.53
C GLU A 167 -12.73 -17.59 -3.35
N LYS A 168 -13.28 -16.99 -4.42
CA LYS A 168 -14.62 -16.37 -4.38
C LYS A 168 -15.70 -17.37 -3.98
N PHE A 169 -15.55 -18.64 -4.36
CA PHE A 169 -16.47 -19.70 -3.97
C PHE A 169 -16.39 -20.05 -2.47
N LYS A 170 -15.17 -20.15 -1.91
CA LYS A 170 -14.95 -20.30 -0.46
C LYS A 170 -15.58 -19.12 0.29
N ASP A 171 -15.32 -17.89 -0.13
CA ASP A 171 -15.87 -16.69 0.51
C ASP A 171 -17.39 -16.68 0.48
N LYS A 172 -17.97 -17.07 -0.67
CA LYS A 172 -19.41 -17.18 -0.82
C LYS A 172 -19.98 -18.25 0.12
N ILE A 173 -19.35 -19.41 0.27
CA ILE A 173 -19.76 -20.44 1.24
C ILE A 173 -19.76 -19.89 2.67
N LEU A 174 -18.68 -19.23 3.08
CA LEU A 174 -18.58 -18.68 4.43
C LEU A 174 -19.61 -17.58 4.69
N LYS A 175 -19.91 -16.76 3.67
CA LYS A 175 -20.98 -15.74 3.72
C LYS A 175 -22.37 -16.38 3.81
N GLU A 176 -22.69 -17.31 2.93
CA GLU A 176 -23.98 -18.02 2.94
C GLU A 176 -24.18 -18.78 4.25
N ARG A 177 -23.11 -19.39 4.79
CA ARG A 177 -23.16 -20.04 6.11
C ARG A 177 -23.62 -19.11 7.23
N SER A 178 -23.22 -17.84 7.17
CA SER A 178 -23.50 -16.85 8.22
C SER A 178 -24.89 -16.21 8.07
N PHE A 179 -25.38 -16.02 6.85
CA PHE A 179 -26.56 -15.19 6.57
C PHE A 179 -27.74 -15.93 5.92
N ASN A 180 -27.55 -17.16 5.42
CA ASN A 180 -28.59 -17.86 4.68
C ASN A 180 -29.64 -18.47 5.61
N ALA A 181 -30.82 -17.84 5.63
CA ALA A 181 -31.99 -18.27 6.39
C ALA A 181 -33.01 -19.09 5.55
N SER A 182 -32.62 -19.55 4.36
CA SER A 182 -33.53 -20.27 3.47
C SER A 182 -33.90 -21.65 4.01
N THR A 183 -35.07 -22.13 3.61
CA THR A 183 -35.50 -23.50 3.92
C THR A 183 -34.70 -24.52 3.12
N LEU A 184 -34.24 -25.60 3.76
CA LEU A 184 -33.64 -26.73 3.07
C LEU A 184 -34.67 -27.42 2.17
N LYS A 185 -34.27 -27.71 0.93
CA LYS A 185 -35.07 -28.46 -0.06
C LYS A 185 -34.24 -29.62 -0.61
N LEU A 186 -34.92 -30.65 -1.12
CA LEU A 186 -34.27 -31.79 -1.77
C LEU A 186 -33.68 -31.39 -3.13
N LEU A 187 -32.55 -32.01 -3.50
CA LEU A 187 -31.85 -31.72 -4.76
C LEU A 187 -32.77 -31.88 -5.98
N VAL A 188 -33.56 -32.95 -6.04
CA VAL A 188 -34.49 -33.21 -7.15
C VAL A 188 -35.54 -32.10 -7.29
N THR A 189 -36.01 -31.53 -6.16
CA THR A 189 -36.93 -30.39 -6.18
C THR A 189 -36.25 -29.14 -6.72
N LEU A 190 -35.02 -28.87 -6.30
CA LEU A 190 -34.25 -27.71 -6.76
C LEU A 190 -33.95 -27.79 -8.26
N GLU A 191 -33.53 -28.95 -8.76
CA GLU A 191 -33.30 -29.21 -10.18
C GLU A 191 -34.58 -29.02 -11.02
N LYS A 192 -35.74 -29.48 -10.52
CA LYS A 192 -37.01 -29.31 -11.24
C LYS A 192 -37.45 -27.84 -11.30
N VAL A 193 -37.29 -27.09 -10.21
CA VAL A 193 -37.62 -25.65 -10.18
C VAL A 193 -36.65 -24.87 -11.09
N ALA A 194 -35.39 -25.29 -11.16
CA ALA A 194 -34.38 -24.74 -12.06
C ALA A 194 -34.82 -24.68 -13.52
N GLU A 195 -35.26 -25.83 -14.03
CA GLU A 195 -35.66 -26.02 -15.41
C GLU A 195 -36.85 -25.10 -15.77
N SER A 196 -37.76 -24.89 -14.81
CA SER A 196 -38.93 -24.01 -14.99
C SER A 196 -38.59 -22.52 -14.93
N VAL A 197 -37.65 -22.12 -14.07
CA VAL A 197 -37.40 -20.71 -13.74
C VAL A 197 -36.34 -20.08 -14.64
N TYR A 198 -35.43 -20.86 -15.22
CA TYR A 198 -34.32 -20.38 -16.05
C TYR A 198 -34.53 -20.50 -17.57
N GLY A 199 -35.79 -20.59 -18.04
CA GLY A 199 -36.16 -20.47 -19.46
C GLY A 199 -35.87 -19.08 -20.08
N PRO A 200 -36.18 -18.88 -21.38
CA PRO A 200 -35.87 -17.64 -22.12
C PRO A 200 -36.42 -16.41 -21.38
N THR A 201 -35.52 -15.47 -21.12
CA THR A 201 -35.74 -14.39 -20.16
C THR A 201 -36.37 -13.18 -20.82
N SER A 202 -37.35 -12.61 -20.15
CA SER A 202 -37.85 -11.28 -20.43
C SER A 202 -37.20 -10.27 -19.49
N VAL A 203 -36.76 -9.12 -20.03
CA VAL A 203 -36.20 -8.00 -19.27
C VAL A 203 -37.36 -7.12 -18.80
N ILE A 204 -37.16 -6.41 -17.67
CA ILE A 204 -38.11 -5.40 -17.18
C ILE A 204 -38.13 -4.25 -18.18
N GLU A 205 -39.32 -3.82 -18.59
CA GLU A 205 -39.51 -2.69 -19.51
C GLU A 205 -39.86 -1.42 -18.71
N GLU A 206 -39.38 -0.26 -19.16
CA GLU A 206 -39.66 1.04 -18.50
C GLU A 206 -41.06 1.56 -18.85
N THR A 207 -41.70 2.23 -17.90
CA THR A 207 -43.02 2.85 -18.10
C THR A 207 -42.93 4.11 -18.97
N ILE A 208 -43.89 4.28 -19.87
CA ILE A 208 -43.95 5.40 -20.80
C ILE A 208 -44.59 6.61 -20.09
N PRO A 209 -43.96 7.80 -20.11
CA PRO A 209 -44.51 8.99 -19.47
C PRO A 209 -45.77 9.51 -20.19
N VAL A 210 -46.76 9.93 -19.41
CA VAL A 210 -48.01 10.56 -19.91
C VAL A 210 -47.72 11.98 -20.39
N ILE A 211 -48.43 12.41 -21.43
CA ILE A 211 -48.26 13.74 -22.04
C ILE A 211 -49.21 14.75 -21.39
N ASP A 212 -48.66 15.84 -20.85
CA ASP A 212 -49.43 16.95 -20.28
C ASP A 212 -49.85 17.97 -21.35
N ILE A 213 -51.17 18.16 -21.47
CA ILE A 213 -51.80 19.04 -22.45
C ILE A 213 -52.43 20.29 -21.86
N THR A 214 -52.40 20.43 -20.55
CA THR A 214 -53.21 21.41 -19.83
C THR A 214 -52.97 22.82 -20.35
N LYS A 215 -51.71 23.17 -20.64
CA LYS A 215 -51.34 24.50 -21.15
C LYS A 215 -51.78 24.74 -22.59
N ALA A 216 -51.63 23.76 -23.47
CA ALA A 216 -51.93 23.92 -24.89
C ALA A 216 -53.44 24.07 -25.16
N VAL A 217 -54.27 23.30 -24.43
CA VAL A 217 -55.74 23.38 -24.54
C VAL A 217 -56.30 24.67 -23.92
N LEU A 218 -55.69 25.19 -22.85
CA LEU A 218 -56.15 26.44 -22.23
C LEU A 218 -56.12 27.63 -23.21
N HIS A 219 -55.10 27.70 -24.07
CA HIS A 219 -54.97 28.74 -25.10
C HIS A 219 -56.14 28.78 -26.08
N GLU A 220 -56.79 27.63 -26.35
CA GLU A 220 -57.91 27.49 -27.29
C GLU A 220 -59.20 28.14 -26.78
N SER A 221 -59.27 28.45 -25.48
CA SER A 221 -60.45 28.98 -24.79
C SER A 221 -60.33 30.44 -24.33
N LEU A 222 -59.22 31.12 -24.64
CA LEU A 222 -59.00 32.49 -24.19
C LEU A 222 -59.99 33.48 -24.80
N ALA A 223 -60.59 34.33 -23.96
CA ALA A 223 -61.62 35.31 -24.36
C ALA A 223 -61.14 36.29 -25.46
N ILE A 224 -59.84 36.54 -25.58
CA ILE A 224 -59.25 37.43 -26.59
C ILE A 224 -59.52 36.95 -28.03
N LEU A 225 -59.76 35.66 -28.23
CA LEU A 225 -60.13 35.07 -29.53
C LEU A 225 -61.48 35.60 -30.02
N GLN A 226 -62.44 35.71 -29.09
CA GLN A 226 -63.82 36.15 -29.34
C GLN A 226 -64.02 37.66 -29.22
N LYS A 227 -63.06 38.38 -28.62
CA LYS A 227 -63.08 39.85 -28.51
C LYS A 227 -62.75 40.50 -29.84
N ARG A 228 -63.60 41.42 -30.33
CA ARG A 228 -63.26 42.33 -31.44
C ARG A 228 -62.38 43.45 -30.91
N VAL A 229 -61.11 43.47 -31.29
CA VAL A 229 -60.16 44.50 -30.83
C VAL A 229 -60.25 45.67 -31.79
N ILE A 230 -61.00 46.70 -31.40
CA ILE A 230 -61.20 47.96 -32.15
C ILE A 230 -60.79 49.14 -31.27
N GLY A 231 -60.52 50.29 -31.89
CA GLY A 231 -60.08 51.48 -31.20
C GLY A 231 -61.16 52.15 -30.33
N LYS A 232 -60.75 53.19 -29.61
CA LYS A 232 -61.59 54.02 -28.75
C LYS A 232 -62.79 54.58 -29.52
N GLN A 233 -63.98 54.41 -28.96
CA GLN A 233 -65.24 54.76 -29.63
C GLN A 233 -65.62 56.24 -29.48
N ASP A 234 -65.09 56.90 -28.45
CA ASP A 234 -65.34 58.31 -28.12
C ASP A 234 -64.28 59.23 -28.78
N VAL A 235 -64.07 59.07 -30.09
CA VAL A 235 -63.17 59.90 -30.91
C VAL A 235 -63.85 60.18 -32.25
N ASP A 236 -63.71 61.39 -32.79
CA ASP A 236 -64.43 61.86 -33.98
C ASP A 236 -64.27 60.92 -35.20
N ILE A 237 -63.09 60.31 -35.37
CA ILE A 237 -62.80 59.40 -36.48
C ILE A 237 -63.48 58.03 -36.34
N ALA A 238 -63.86 57.62 -35.11
CA ALA A 238 -64.38 56.29 -34.82
C ALA A 238 -65.68 55.97 -35.57
N VAL A 239 -66.56 56.97 -35.74
CA VAL A 239 -67.85 56.82 -36.45
C VAL A 239 -67.64 56.30 -37.87
N MET A 240 -66.65 56.85 -38.59
CA MET A 240 -66.32 56.42 -39.95
C MET A 240 -65.73 55.00 -39.95
N ILE A 241 -64.77 54.74 -39.05
CA ILE A 241 -64.05 53.47 -38.99
C ILE A 241 -65.00 52.32 -38.71
N ASN A 242 -65.94 52.51 -37.78
CA ASN A 242 -66.96 51.51 -37.45
C ASN A 242 -67.95 51.29 -38.60
N LYS A 243 -68.39 52.37 -39.25
CA LYS A 243 -69.32 52.27 -40.40
C LYS A 243 -68.73 51.45 -41.54
N LEU A 244 -67.43 51.60 -41.79
CA LEU A 244 -66.73 50.89 -42.86
C LEU A 244 -66.15 49.54 -42.41
N GLY A 245 -66.13 49.25 -41.11
CA GLY A 245 -65.50 48.05 -40.55
C GLY A 245 -64.01 47.95 -40.88
N ASN A 246 -63.33 49.08 -41.09
CA ASN A 246 -61.98 49.13 -41.66
C ASN A 246 -60.88 49.46 -40.63
N SER A 247 -61.11 49.18 -39.35
CA SER A 247 -60.17 49.47 -38.25
C SER A 247 -58.77 48.90 -38.50
N ASP A 248 -58.68 47.67 -39.00
CA ASP A 248 -57.40 47.02 -39.28
C ASP A 248 -56.67 47.65 -40.48
N TRP A 249 -57.44 48.13 -41.47
CA TRP A 249 -56.91 48.87 -42.62
C TRP A 249 -56.38 50.24 -42.20
N VAL A 250 -57.11 50.98 -41.35
CA VAL A 250 -56.66 52.26 -40.81
C VAL A 250 -55.36 52.07 -40.00
N ARG A 251 -55.29 51.03 -39.17
CA ARG A 251 -54.07 50.68 -38.43
C ARG A 251 -52.90 50.39 -39.36
N GLY A 252 -53.11 49.61 -40.42
CA GLY A 252 -52.08 49.34 -41.42
C GLY A 252 -51.63 50.61 -42.15
N GLY A 253 -52.56 51.52 -42.41
CA GLY A 253 -52.30 52.83 -43.01
C GLY A 253 -51.49 53.76 -42.12
N LEU A 254 -51.66 53.69 -40.80
CA LEU A 254 -50.99 54.57 -39.83
C LEU A 254 -49.46 54.50 -39.95
N ALA A 255 -48.89 53.31 -40.14
CA ALA A 255 -47.45 53.14 -40.33
C ALA A 255 -46.92 53.90 -41.58
N PHE A 256 -47.69 53.91 -42.67
CA PHE A 256 -47.32 54.66 -43.88
C PHE A 256 -47.53 56.15 -43.72
N TYR A 257 -48.55 56.54 -42.97
CA TYR A 257 -48.87 57.92 -42.66
C TYR A 257 -47.79 58.57 -41.78
N ASP A 258 -47.35 57.87 -40.74
CA ASP A 258 -46.28 58.34 -39.84
C ASP A 258 -44.93 58.43 -40.57
N ALA A 259 -44.61 57.42 -41.39
CA ALA A 259 -43.39 57.41 -42.21
C ALA A 259 -43.36 58.53 -43.27
N ASN A 260 -44.53 59.04 -43.66
CA ASN A 260 -44.69 60.14 -44.62
C ASN A 260 -44.93 61.49 -43.92
N GLU A 261 -44.43 61.66 -42.69
CA GLU A 261 -44.43 62.91 -41.93
C GLU A 261 -45.82 63.56 -41.82
N SER A 262 -46.86 62.76 -41.51
CA SER A 262 -48.26 63.20 -41.40
C SER A 262 -48.88 63.73 -42.71
N VAL A 263 -48.28 63.48 -43.87
CA VAL A 263 -48.90 63.73 -45.17
C VAL A 263 -49.70 62.49 -45.60
N CYS A 264 -50.94 62.70 -46.04
CA CYS A 264 -51.82 61.60 -46.41
C CYS A 264 -51.22 60.75 -47.55
N PRO A 265 -50.97 59.44 -47.35
CA PRO A 265 -50.31 58.61 -48.36
C PRO A 265 -51.17 58.33 -49.60
N PHE A 266 -52.46 58.67 -49.57
CA PHE A 266 -53.39 58.45 -50.69
C PHE A 266 -53.55 59.70 -51.56
N CYS A 267 -53.97 60.83 -50.97
CA CYS A 267 -54.22 62.06 -51.72
C CYS A 267 -53.03 63.02 -51.74
N GLN A 268 -51.96 62.72 -50.99
CA GLN A 268 -50.71 63.51 -50.89
C GLN A 268 -50.90 64.94 -50.35
N GLN A 269 -52.05 65.22 -49.72
CA GLN A 269 -52.31 66.50 -49.08
C GLN A 269 -51.80 66.50 -47.64
N SER A 270 -51.33 67.67 -47.17
CA SER A 270 -51.05 67.92 -45.75
C SER A 270 -52.32 67.74 -44.93
N THR A 271 -52.20 67.07 -43.79
CA THR A 271 -53.31 66.85 -42.87
C THR A 271 -53.28 67.87 -41.73
N THR A 272 -54.37 67.94 -40.96
CA THR A 272 -54.43 68.78 -39.76
C THR A 272 -53.94 68.02 -38.54
N ASP A 273 -53.36 68.73 -37.57
CA ASP A 273 -52.95 68.14 -36.29
C ASP A 273 -54.10 67.41 -35.58
N ALA A 274 -55.33 67.92 -35.72
CA ALA A 274 -56.54 67.29 -35.18
C ALA A 274 -56.82 65.89 -35.74
N LEU A 275 -56.50 65.64 -37.03
CA LEU A 275 -56.64 64.31 -37.63
C LEU A 275 -55.58 63.35 -37.08
N SER A 276 -54.33 63.81 -36.98
CA SER A 276 -53.23 63.03 -36.41
C SER A 276 -53.52 62.64 -34.96
N GLN A 277 -54.01 63.60 -34.15
CA GLN A 277 -54.42 63.35 -32.78
C GLN A 277 -55.60 62.37 -32.70
N SER A 278 -56.62 62.52 -33.56
CA SER A 278 -57.76 61.59 -33.59
C SER A 278 -57.36 60.17 -33.98
N LEU A 279 -56.39 59.99 -34.88
CA LEU A 279 -55.87 58.69 -35.26
C LEU A 279 -55.08 58.02 -34.12
N ASN A 280 -54.26 58.79 -33.41
CA ASN A 280 -53.51 58.31 -32.24
C ASN A 280 -54.44 57.99 -31.06
N ASP A 281 -55.41 58.86 -30.77
CA ASP A 281 -56.39 58.66 -29.70
C ASP A 281 -57.33 57.47 -29.96
N TYR A 282 -57.56 57.13 -31.23
CA TYR A 282 -58.34 55.95 -31.60
C TYR A 282 -57.61 54.65 -31.21
N PHE A 283 -56.28 54.56 -31.32
CA PHE A 283 -55.51 53.38 -30.92
C PHE A 283 -54.92 53.53 -29.51
N ASP A 284 -55.81 53.52 -28.51
CA ASP A 284 -55.48 53.74 -27.11
C ASP A 284 -54.73 52.58 -26.41
N GLU A 285 -54.43 52.77 -25.12
CA GLU A 285 -53.73 51.77 -24.30
C GLU A 285 -54.45 50.42 -24.25
N LEU A 286 -55.80 50.40 -24.31
CA LEU A 286 -56.59 49.16 -24.30
C LEU A 286 -56.41 48.40 -25.61
N PHE A 287 -56.44 49.09 -26.76
CA PHE A 287 -56.17 48.49 -28.07
C PHE A 287 -54.76 47.88 -28.13
N ILE A 288 -53.76 48.60 -27.60
CA ILE A 288 -52.37 48.13 -27.55
C ILE A 288 -52.26 46.90 -26.64
N ALA A 289 -52.89 46.93 -25.46
CA ALA A 289 -52.86 45.81 -24.51
C ALA A 289 -53.52 44.55 -25.08
N ASP A 290 -54.67 44.68 -25.74
CA ASP A 290 -55.36 43.57 -26.40
C ASP A 290 -54.56 43.03 -27.59
N SER A 291 -53.96 43.91 -28.40
CA SER A 291 -53.08 43.52 -29.50
C SER A 291 -51.84 42.76 -29.00
N LYS A 292 -51.29 43.17 -27.85
CA LYS A 292 -50.23 42.44 -27.16
C LYS A 292 -50.71 41.09 -26.66
N ALA A 293 -51.89 40.99 -26.07
CA ALA A 293 -52.47 39.72 -25.62
C ALA A 293 -52.66 38.72 -26.77
N ILE A 294 -53.07 39.17 -27.96
CA ILE A 294 -53.13 38.32 -29.17
C ILE A 294 -51.74 37.83 -29.57
N ASN A 295 -50.74 38.70 -29.55
CA ASN A 295 -49.37 38.33 -29.90
C ASN A 295 -48.76 37.33 -28.89
N ASP A 296 -48.97 37.57 -27.60
CA ASP A 296 -48.52 36.69 -26.53
C ASP A 296 -49.22 35.32 -26.64
N LEU A 297 -50.52 35.29 -26.96
CA LEU A 297 -51.24 34.05 -27.25
C LEU A 297 -50.62 33.27 -28.42
N LEU A 298 -50.33 33.94 -29.54
CA LEU A 298 -49.69 33.28 -30.69
C LEU A 298 -48.33 32.68 -30.33
N ILE A 299 -47.49 33.44 -29.60
CA ILE A 299 -46.16 32.97 -29.17
C ILE A 299 -46.28 31.79 -28.22
N ASN A 300 -47.16 31.89 -27.22
CA ASN A 300 -47.34 30.85 -26.22
C ASN A 300 -47.95 29.57 -26.81
N TYR A 301 -48.96 29.70 -27.69
CA TYR A 301 -49.55 28.56 -28.39
C TYR A 301 -48.50 27.84 -29.24
N ALA A 302 -47.71 28.58 -30.03
CA ALA A 302 -46.65 28.00 -30.86
C ALA A 302 -45.58 27.27 -30.03
N ALA A 303 -45.17 27.87 -28.90
CA ALA A 303 -44.18 27.26 -28.02
C ALA A 303 -44.71 25.99 -27.33
N ASP A 304 -45.92 26.05 -26.77
CA ASP A 304 -46.52 24.90 -26.07
C ASP A 304 -46.90 23.77 -27.04
N SER A 305 -47.40 24.10 -28.24
CA SER A 305 -47.69 23.10 -29.27
C SER A 305 -46.42 22.45 -29.82
N ALA A 306 -45.34 23.22 -30.04
CA ALA A 306 -44.06 22.66 -30.48
C ALA A 306 -43.47 21.70 -29.44
N ARG A 307 -43.52 22.05 -28.15
CA ARG A 307 -43.08 21.17 -27.06
C ARG A 307 -43.89 19.86 -27.05
N LEU A 308 -45.20 19.95 -27.25
CA LEU A 308 -46.08 18.78 -27.34
C LEU A 308 -45.71 17.88 -28.53
N GLN A 309 -45.51 18.46 -29.71
CA GLN A 309 -45.11 17.73 -30.92
C GLN A 309 -43.74 17.05 -30.75
N GLU A 310 -42.80 17.71 -30.07
CA GLU A 310 -41.47 17.17 -29.77
C GLU A 310 -41.54 15.99 -28.80
N GLN A 311 -42.35 16.08 -27.74
CA GLN A 311 -42.59 14.97 -26.81
C GLN A 311 -43.08 13.71 -27.52
N ILE A 312 -44.06 13.85 -28.42
CA ILE A 312 -44.58 12.72 -29.20
C ILE A 312 -43.54 12.19 -30.18
N THR A 313 -42.72 13.07 -30.77
CA THR A 313 -41.61 12.68 -31.66
C THR A 313 -40.57 11.82 -30.92
N MET A 314 -40.24 12.20 -29.68
CA MET A 314 -39.33 11.40 -28.84
C MET A 314 -39.90 10.00 -28.56
N LEU A 315 -41.20 9.89 -28.28
CA LEU A 315 -41.86 8.60 -28.09
C LEU A 315 -41.78 7.71 -29.33
N LEU A 316 -41.98 8.27 -30.53
CA LEU A 316 -41.84 7.54 -31.79
C LEU A 316 -40.41 7.09 -32.09
N SER A 317 -39.40 7.80 -31.59
CA SER A 317 -37.98 7.44 -31.76
C SER A 317 -37.47 6.40 -30.76
N THR A 318 -38.24 6.11 -29.70
CA THR A 318 -37.86 5.17 -28.64
C THR A 318 -38.45 3.79 -28.94
N PRO A 319 -37.68 2.68 -28.83
CA PRO A 319 -38.13 1.34 -29.19
C PRO A 319 -39.02 0.71 -28.10
N PHE A 320 -40.19 1.30 -27.82
CA PHE A 320 -41.15 0.73 -26.87
C PHE A 320 -41.83 -0.52 -27.44
N LYS A 321 -41.53 -1.69 -26.86
CA LYS A 321 -42.03 -2.99 -27.31
C LYS A 321 -43.55 -3.13 -27.32
N PHE A 322 -44.23 -2.45 -26.40
CA PHE A 322 -45.67 -2.58 -26.16
C PHE A 322 -46.50 -1.40 -26.69
N LEU A 323 -45.86 -0.40 -27.31
CA LEU A 323 -46.53 0.78 -27.86
C LEU A 323 -46.87 0.55 -29.34
N ASP A 324 -48.10 0.86 -29.72
CA ASP A 324 -48.56 0.82 -31.12
C ASP A 324 -48.03 2.06 -31.86
N LEU A 325 -46.80 1.95 -32.37
CA LEU A 325 -46.08 3.05 -33.03
C LEU A 325 -46.79 3.55 -34.29
N GLU A 326 -47.48 2.67 -35.03
CA GLU A 326 -48.22 3.05 -36.24
C GLU A 326 -49.42 3.94 -35.88
N LYS A 327 -50.22 3.55 -34.88
CA LYS A 327 -51.32 4.40 -34.41
C LYS A 327 -50.83 5.72 -33.82
N LEU A 328 -49.76 5.68 -33.01
CA LEU A 328 -49.18 6.90 -32.45
C LEU A 328 -48.73 7.87 -33.56
N LYS A 329 -48.17 7.34 -34.65
CA LYS A 329 -47.77 8.14 -35.81
C LYS A 329 -48.98 8.79 -36.49
N THR A 330 -50.07 8.05 -36.68
CA THR A 330 -51.32 8.61 -37.24
C THR A 330 -51.88 9.74 -36.38
N GLU A 331 -51.94 9.56 -35.05
CA GLU A 331 -52.41 10.61 -34.13
C GLU A 331 -51.48 11.83 -34.14
N LYS A 332 -50.16 11.62 -34.26
CA LYS A 332 -49.20 12.72 -34.40
C LYS A 332 -49.45 13.53 -35.68
N GLU A 333 -49.65 12.89 -36.82
CA GLU A 333 -49.91 13.58 -38.09
C GLU A 333 -51.20 14.42 -38.02
N LEU A 334 -52.23 13.90 -37.33
CA LEU A 334 -53.47 14.63 -37.07
C LEU A 334 -53.24 15.85 -36.17
N LEU A 335 -52.47 15.70 -35.10
CA LEU A 335 -52.08 16.79 -34.21
C LEU A 335 -51.30 17.87 -34.96
N ASP A 336 -50.29 17.48 -35.74
CA ASP A 336 -49.42 18.40 -36.48
C ASP A 336 -50.26 19.25 -37.46
N THR A 337 -51.20 18.61 -38.16
CA THR A 337 -52.13 19.30 -39.07
C THR A 337 -53.01 20.30 -38.31
N ARG A 338 -53.56 19.91 -37.17
CA ARG A 338 -54.45 20.74 -36.34
C ARG A 338 -53.74 21.98 -35.80
N VAL A 339 -52.51 21.80 -35.31
CA VAL A 339 -51.65 22.87 -34.80
C VAL A 339 -51.34 23.88 -35.91
N ILE A 340 -51.01 23.41 -37.12
CA ILE A 340 -50.75 24.30 -38.27
C ILE A 340 -51.98 25.17 -38.59
N ILE A 341 -53.18 24.58 -38.61
CA ILE A 341 -54.43 25.31 -38.86
C ILE A 341 -54.65 26.38 -37.78
N ASN A 342 -54.48 26.03 -36.51
CA ASN A 342 -54.66 26.97 -35.40
C ASN A 342 -53.62 28.11 -35.42
N LEU A 343 -52.37 27.83 -35.76
CA LEU A 343 -51.34 28.86 -35.93
C LEU A 343 -51.67 29.82 -37.07
N GLN A 344 -52.19 29.32 -38.20
CA GLN A 344 -52.66 30.18 -39.29
C GLN A 344 -53.83 31.08 -38.83
N ARG A 345 -54.78 30.52 -38.09
CA ARG A 345 -55.92 31.25 -37.52
C ARG A 345 -55.47 32.34 -36.54
N LEU A 346 -54.51 32.05 -35.66
CA LEU A 346 -53.91 33.02 -34.74
C LEU A 346 -53.09 34.10 -35.47
N ALA A 347 -52.34 33.74 -36.52
CA ALA A 347 -51.63 34.70 -37.34
C ALA A 347 -52.58 35.66 -38.05
N LEU A 348 -53.72 35.16 -38.54
CA LEU A 348 -54.80 35.99 -39.09
C LEU A 348 -55.38 36.92 -38.02
N LYS A 349 -55.67 36.42 -36.81
CA LYS A 349 -56.14 37.25 -35.68
C LYS A 349 -55.15 38.37 -35.32
N LYS A 350 -53.84 38.12 -35.39
CA LYS A 350 -52.80 39.15 -35.18
C LYS A 350 -52.79 40.22 -36.29
N LYS A 351 -52.97 39.79 -37.54
CA LYS A 351 -53.04 40.70 -38.70
C LYS A 351 -54.32 41.53 -38.71
N GLU A 352 -55.44 40.92 -38.33
CA GLU A 352 -56.78 41.50 -38.28
C GLU A 352 -57.40 41.38 -36.85
N PRO A 353 -56.93 42.17 -35.86
CA PRO A 353 -57.43 42.11 -34.47
C PRO A 353 -58.94 42.31 -34.31
N SER A 354 -59.57 43.02 -35.25
CA SER A 354 -61.02 43.24 -35.25
C SER A 354 -61.83 41.96 -35.53
N ARG A 355 -61.20 40.93 -36.12
CA ARG A 355 -61.83 39.68 -36.52
C ARG A 355 -61.97 38.70 -35.36
N ILE A 356 -63.08 37.97 -35.30
CA ILE A 356 -63.25 36.84 -34.36
C ILE A 356 -62.69 35.57 -34.98
N VAL A 357 -61.99 34.78 -34.18
CA VAL A 357 -61.37 33.52 -34.60
C VAL A 357 -61.69 32.44 -33.57
N GLU A 358 -62.00 31.24 -34.05
CA GLU A 358 -62.20 30.04 -33.23
C GLU A 358 -61.08 29.05 -33.54
N LEU A 359 -60.45 28.45 -32.52
CA LEU A 359 -59.44 27.42 -32.73
C LEU A 359 -60.09 26.04 -32.70
N GLU A 360 -59.55 25.10 -33.46
CA GLU A 360 -59.98 23.71 -33.44
C GLU A 360 -59.30 22.98 -32.28
N SER A 361 -60.07 22.30 -31.44
CA SER A 361 -59.45 21.69 -30.27
C SER A 361 -58.48 20.55 -30.62
N ILE A 362 -57.37 20.47 -29.89
CA ILE A 362 -56.45 19.33 -29.92
C ILE A 362 -56.73 18.28 -28.82
N SER A 363 -57.71 18.53 -27.95
CA SER A 363 -57.92 17.73 -26.74
C SER A 363 -58.30 16.27 -27.04
N ASP A 364 -59.06 16.03 -28.11
CA ASP A 364 -59.48 14.71 -28.56
C ASP A 364 -58.29 13.89 -29.05
N ILE A 365 -57.44 14.50 -29.90
CA ILE A 365 -56.25 13.86 -30.46
C ILE A 365 -55.29 13.43 -29.35
N VAL A 366 -55.02 14.32 -28.38
CA VAL A 366 -54.09 13.95 -27.31
C VAL A 366 -54.70 13.00 -26.29
N SER A 367 -56.03 13.02 -26.11
CA SER A 367 -56.71 11.99 -25.34
C SER A 367 -56.53 10.61 -25.97
N SER A 368 -56.60 10.51 -27.30
CA SER A 368 -56.28 9.28 -28.04
C SER A 368 -54.82 8.84 -27.84
N ILE A 369 -53.88 9.77 -27.90
CA ILE A 369 -52.45 9.49 -27.66
C ILE A 369 -52.22 8.98 -26.22
N ASN A 370 -52.78 9.64 -25.22
CA ASN A 370 -52.66 9.20 -23.82
C ASN A 370 -53.33 7.84 -23.60
N ALA A 371 -54.44 7.53 -24.27
CA ALA A 371 -55.05 6.20 -24.21
C ALA A 371 -54.14 5.10 -24.81
N LEU A 372 -53.38 5.39 -25.87
CA LEU A 372 -52.37 4.47 -26.40
C LEU A 372 -51.23 4.24 -25.39
N ILE A 373 -50.76 5.29 -24.72
CA ILE A 373 -49.74 5.23 -23.68
C ILE A 373 -50.23 4.40 -22.48
N ASP A 374 -51.45 4.64 -22.01
CA ASP A 374 -52.05 3.90 -20.89
C ASP A 374 -52.20 2.41 -21.22
N ALA A 375 -52.67 2.08 -22.43
CA ALA A 375 -52.78 0.69 -22.88
C ALA A 375 -51.41 -0.02 -22.91
N ALA A 376 -50.36 0.66 -23.39
CA ALA A 376 -49.00 0.14 -23.38
C ALA A 376 -48.47 -0.04 -21.95
N ASN A 377 -48.71 0.92 -21.06
CA ASN A 377 -48.31 0.86 -19.65
C ASN A 377 -48.98 -0.29 -18.88
N VAL A 378 -50.24 -0.63 -19.20
CA VAL A 378 -50.90 -1.82 -18.64
C VAL A 378 -50.18 -3.10 -19.06
N LEU A 379 -49.76 -3.21 -20.33
CA LEU A 379 -48.99 -4.37 -20.81
C LEU A 379 -47.61 -4.45 -20.16
N ILE A 380 -46.91 -3.32 -20.02
CA ILE A 380 -45.62 -3.21 -19.32
C ILE A 380 -45.76 -3.67 -17.87
N TYR A 381 -46.81 -3.22 -17.16
CA TYR A 381 -47.07 -3.63 -15.78
C TYR A 381 -47.27 -5.14 -15.64
N ASN A 382 -48.11 -5.73 -16.50
CA ASN A 382 -48.37 -7.17 -16.49
C ASN A 382 -47.10 -7.98 -16.78
N HIS A 383 -46.32 -7.55 -17.76
CA HIS A 383 -45.03 -8.15 -18.12
C HIS A 383 -44.02 -8.06 -16.97
N ASN A 384 -43.85 -6.87 -16.39
CA ASN A 384 -42.91 -6.64 -15.28
C ASN A 384 -43.32 -7.44 -14.04
N THR A 385 -44.62 -7.59 -13.76
CA THR A 385 -45.12 -8.44 -12.67
C THR A 385 -44.74 -9.90 -12.88
N MET A 386 -44.87 -10.42 -14.11
CA MET A 386 -44.42 -11.77 -14.47
C MET A 386 -42.90 -11.93 -14.29
N VAL A 387 -42.11 -10.96 -14.76
CA VAL A 387 -40.64 -10.96 -14.63
C VAL A 387 -40.20 -10.86 -13.17
N GLN A 388 -40.84 -10.04 -12.34
CA GLN A 388 -40.53 -9.90 -10.92
C GLN A 388 -40.77 -11.19 -10.15
N ASN A 389 -41.88 -11.89 -10.42
CA ASN A 389 -42.14 -13.21 -9.83
C ASN A 389 -41.04 -14.20 -10.20
N LEU A 390 -40.62 -14.26 -11.48
CA LEU A 390 -39.50 -15.09 -11.90
C LEU A 390 -38.17 -14.68 -11.24
N ALA A 391 -37.87 -13.39 -11.13
CA ALA A 391 -36.65 -12.90 -10.50
C ALA A 391 -36.61 -13.20 -8.99
N GLN A 392 -37.74 -13.11 -8.31
CA GLN A 392 -37.87 -13.50 -6.90
C GLN A 392 -37.67 -15.02 -6.75
N GLU A 393 -38.31 -15.83 -7.60
CA GLU A 393 -38.13 -17.28 -7.60
C GLU A 393 -36.68 -17.69 -7.86
N ARG A 394 -35.96 -17.00 -8.75
CA ARG A 394 -34.52 -17.21 -8.97
C ARG A 394 -33.68 -16.93 -7.73
N ARG A 395 -33.96 -15.83 -7.03
CA ARG A 395 -33.27 -15.48 -5.78
C ARG A 395 -33.52 -16.52 -4.71
N ASN A 396 -34.78 -16.92 -4.55
CA ASN A 396 -35.18 -17.96 -3.60
C ASN A 396 -34.50 -19.30 -3.91
N LEU A 397 -34.56 -19.74 -5.17
CA LEU A 397 -33.92 -20.98 -5.63
C LEU A 397 -32.42 -20.94 -5.42
N THR A 398 -31.74 -19.84 -5.78
CA THR A 398 -30.30 -19.68 -5.56
C THR A 398 -29.96 -19.84 -4.08
N ALA A 399 -30.69 -19.16 -3.19
CA ALA A 399 -30.45 -19.26 -1.75
C ALA A 399 -30.72 -20.66 -1.21
N GLN A 400 -31.72 -21.37 -1.72
CA GLN A 400 -32.00 -22.76 -1.36
C GLN A 400 -30.93 -23.75 -1.87
N VAL A 401 -30.36 -23.53 -3.05
CA VAL A 401 -29.23 -24.32 -3.57
C VAL A 401 -28.00 -24.18 -2.66
N TRP A 402 -27.68 -22.95 -2.25
CA TRP A 402 -26.60 -22.71 -1.29
C TRP A 402 -26.89 -23.37 0.07
N LYS A 403 -28.14 -23.31 0.55
CA LYS A 403 -28.55 -23.99 1.79
C LYS A 403 -28.37 -25.51 1.70
N TYR A 404 -28.70 -26.11 0.55
CA TYR A 404 -28.47 -27.54 0.30
C TYR A 404 -26.99 -27.89 0.38
N ILE A 405 -26.12 -27.11 -0.28
CA ILE A 405 -24.67 -27.34 -0.26
C ILE A 405 -24.12 -27.28 1.17
N LEU A 406 -24.56 -26.29 1.95
CA LEU A 406 -24.11 -26.09 3.33
C LEU A 406 -24.55 -27.23 4.26
N GLU A 407 -25.82 -27.65 4.20
CA GLU A 407 -26.39 -28.60 5.16
C GLU A 407 -26.17 -30.07 4.76
N VAL A 408 -26.04 -30.35 3.47
CA VAL A 408 -25.96 -31.74 2.95
C VAL A 408 -24.56 -32.09 2.48
N ASP A 409 -23.92 -31.25 1.66
CA ASP A 409 -22.65 -31.59 1.03
C ASP A 409 -21.43 -31.26 1.89
N LEU A 410 -21.48 -30.17 2.67
CA LEU A 410 -20.31 -29.57 3.33
C LEU A 410 -20.44 -29.42 4.85
N LYS A 411 -21.53 -29.89 5.47
CA LYS A 411 -21.81 -29.65 6.90
C LYS A 411 -20.68 -30.14 7.81
N THR A 412 -20.23 -31.37 7.59
CA THR A 412 -19.14 -31.98 8.35
C THR A 412 -17.79 -31.33 8.03
N ASP A 413 -17.54 -31.01 6.76
CA ASP A 413 -16.32 -30.32 6.33
C ASP A 413 -16.21 -28.93 6.97
N LEU A 414 -17.30 -28.16 7.01
CA LEU A 414 -17.32 -26.83 7.62
C LEU A 414 -17.08 -26.87 9.13
N ALA A 415 -17.65 -27.84 9.84
CA ALA A 415 -17.39 -28.03 11.26
C ALA A 415 -15.93 -28.43 11.53
N LEU A 416 -15.36 -29.30 10.69
CA LEU A 416 -13.96 -29.69 10.77
C LEU A 416 -13.03 -28.52 10.47
N TYR A 417 -13.35 -27.74 9.44
CA TYR A 417 -12.61 -26.53 9.06
C TYR A 417 -12.51 -25.54 10.23
N ASP A 418 -13.64 -25.22 10.89
CA ASP A 418 -13.63 -24.31 12.03
C ASP A 418 -12.82 -24.84 13.19
N THR A 419 -12.97 -26.12 13.51
CA THR A 419 -12.28 -26.74 14.64
C THR A 419 -10.76 -26.66 14.43
N LEU A 420 -10.30 -27.04 13.24
CA LEU A 420 -8.88 -27.00 12.89
C LEU A 420 -8.36 -25.56 12.79
N ARG A 421 -9.10 -24.66 12.14
CA ARG A 421 -8.72 -23.26 11.97
C ARG A 421 -8.64 -22.53 13.31
N ASN A 422 -9.62 -22.72 14.19
CA ASN A 422 -9.62 -22.12 15.52
C ASN A 422 -8.48 -22.68 16.39
N GLY A 423 -8.21 -23.99 16.31
CA GLY A 423 -7.08 -24.61 17.00
C GLY A 423 -5.72 -24.06 16.55
N LEU A 424 -5.52 -23.89 15.24
CA LEU A 424 -4.32 -23.27 14.68
C LEU A 424 -4.19 -21.80 15.06
N ASN A 425 -5.25 -21.01 14.89
CA ASN A 425 -5.26 -19.59 15.27
C ASN A 425 -4.94 -19.39 16.75
N LYS A 426 -5.50 -20.23 17.63
CA LYS A 426 -5.19 -20.21 19.06
C LYS A 426 -3.72 -20.53 19.31
N SER A 427 -3.20 -21.58 18.69
CA SER A 427 -1.79 -21.97 18.81
C SER A 427 -0.85 -20.86 18.35
N ILE A 428 -1.17 -20.20 17.24
CA ILE A 428 -0.44 -19.04 16.71
C ILE A 428 -0.46 -17.90 17.73
N SER A 429 -1.63 -17.53 18.23
CA SER A 429 -1.79 -16.47 19.23
C SER A 429 -1.00 -16.76 20.50
N ASP A 430 -1.05 -17.99 21.01
CA ASP A 430 -0.35 -18.42 22.21
C ASP A 430 1.18 -18.39 22.02
N LEU A 431 1.68 -18.79 20.85
CA LEU A 431 3.12 -18.70 20.51
C LEU A 431 3.57 -17.25 20.39
N THR A 432 2.80 -16.39 19.71
CA THR A 432 3.12 -14.97 19.58
C THR A 432 3.18 -14.28 20.94
N ALA A 433 2.24 -14.54 21.84
CA ALA A 433 2.26 -14.01 23.20
C ALA A 433 3.47 -14.49 24.01
N GLN A 434 3.87 -15.76 23.85
CA GLN A 434 5.07 -16.30 24.50
C GLN A 434 6.37 -15.63 23.99
N ILE A 435 6.47 -15.36 22.68
CA ILE A 435 7.60 -14.63 22.09
C ILE A 435 7.68 -13.21 22.64
N GLU A 436 6.55 -12.51 22.73
CA GLU A 436 6.49 -11.17 23.28
C GLU A 436 6.94 -11.13 24.74
N SER A 437 6.40 -12.02 25.57
CA SER A 437 6.79 -12.15 26.98
C SER A 437 8.28 -12.49 27.15
N ALA A 438 8.80 -13.42 26.36
CA ALA A 438 10.22 -13.77 26.40
C ALA A 438 11.11 -12.61 25.94
N THR A 439 10.67 -11.82 24.95
CA THR A 439 11.39 -10.63 24.48
C THR A 439 11.48 -9.55 25.56
N ILE A 440 10.39 -9.33 26.30
CA ILE A 440 10.39 -8.42 27.46
C ILE A 440 11.35 -8.94 28.55
N ALA A 441 11.31 -10.23 28.86
CA ALA A 441 12.23 -10.84 29.82
C ALA A 441 13.70 -10.68 29.40
N LYS A 442 14.00 -10.86 28.11
CA LYS A 442 15.34 -10.64 27.53
C LYS A 442 15.81 -9.20 27.70
N GLN A 443 14.93 -8.22 27.47
CA GLN A 443 15.25 -6.80 27.66
C GLN A 443 15.54 -6.48 29.12
N ASN A 444 14.73 -7.00 30.05
CA ASN A 444 14.95 -6.82 31.49
C ASN A 444 16.29 -7.43 31.93
N LYS A 445 16.62 -8.63 31.47
CA LYS A 445 17.93 -9.27 31.76
C LYS A 445 19.09 -8.49 31.16
N SER A 446 18.94 -7.95 29.96
CA SER A 446 19.95 -7.05 29.38
C SER A 446 20.17 -5.79 30.22
N ALA A 447 19.11 -5.20 30.76
CA ALA A 447 19.19 -4.03 31.64
C ALA A 447 19.86 -4.39 32.99
N GLU A 448 19.54 -5.54 33.56
CA GLU A 448 20.18 -6.08 34.77
C GLU A 448 21.69 -6.25 34.58
N ILE A 449 22.10 -6.91 33.48
CA ILE A 449 23.53 -7.10 33.14
C ILE A 449 24.25 -5.76 33.05
N ARG A 450 23.65 -4.77 32.36
CA ARG A 450 24.24 -3.42 32.23
C ARG A 450 24.38 -2.71 33.57
N ALA A 451 23.40 -2.85 34.47
CA ALA A 451 23.45 -2.26 35.80
C ALA A 451 24.55 -2.89 36.66
N LEU A 452 24.68 -4.23 36.61
CA LEU A 452 25.73 -4.97 37.30
C LEU A 452 27.11 -4.60 36.76
N GLU A 453 27.31 -4.59 35.43
CA GLU A 453 28.56 -4.17 34.79
C GLU A 453 28.97 -2.77 35.28
N LYS A 454 28.08 -1.78 35.17
CA LYS A 454 28.35 -0.38 35.57
C LYS A 454 28.80 -0.25 37.02
N SER A 455 28.29 -1.08 37.93
CA SER A 455 28.63 -1.04 39.35
C SER A 455 30.03 -1.56 39.70
N THR A 456 30.66 -2.32 38.80
CA THR A 456 31.94 -3.02 39.06
C THR A 456 33.04 -2.68 38.05
N THR A 457 32.78 -1.81 37.09
CA THR A 457 33.77 -1.41 36.08
C THR A 457 34.85 -0.49 36.64
N SER A 458 36.10 -0.70 36.20
CA SER A 458 37.18 0.26 36.42
C SER A 458 38.13 0.27 35.22
N ILE A 459 38.78 1.39 34.98
CA ILE A 459 39.84 1.52 33.98
C ILE A 459 41.24 1.25 34.58
N GLN A 460 41.37 1.25 35.92
CA GLN A 460 42.65 1.13 36.62
C GLN A 460 43.32 -0.25 36.41
N PRO A 461 42.61 -1.39 36.50
CA PRO A 461 43.25 -2.70 36.26
C PRO A 461 43.88 -2.80 34.87
N THR A 462 43.21 -2.25 33.85
CA THR A 462 43.77 -2.21 32.49
C THR A 462 45.02 -1.35 32.40
N ILE A 463 45.09 -0.23 33.13
CA ILE A 463 46.31 0.59 33.20
C ILE A 463 47.46 -0.20 33.83
N ASP A 464 47.18 -0.87 34.94
CA ASP A 464 48.17 -1.61 35.71
C ASP A 464 48.73 -2.79 34.88
N ASP A 465 47.85 -3.54 34.22
CA ASP A 465 48.23 -4.66 33.34
C ASP A 465 49.04 -4.20 32.12
N ILE A 466 48.59 -3.15 31.41
CA ILE A 466 49.31 -2.62 30.25
C ILE A 466 50.70 -2.15 30.68
N ASN A 467 50.81 -1.42 31.78
CA ASN A 467 52.10 -0.94 32.29
C ASN A 467 53.01 -2.09 32.74
N ALA A 468 52.47 -3.14 33.37
CA ALA A 468 53.23 -4.34 33.73
C ALA A 468 53.78 -5.05 32.48
N LEU A 469 52.95 -5.19 31.43
CA LEU A 469 53.39 -5.76 30.15
C LEU A 469 54.48 -4.89 29.52
N LEU A 470 54.29 -3.56 29.41
CA LEU A 470 55.31 -2.65 28.89
C LEU A 470 56.66 -2.80 29.61
N LEU A 471 56.65 -2.88 30.95
CA LEU A 471 57.85 -3.09 31.75
C LEU A 471 58.51 -4.46 31.48
N SER A 472 57.71 -5.51 31.31
CA SER A 472 58.24 -6.88 31.05
C SER A 472 59.01 -6.98 29.72
N VAL A 473 58.65 -6.15 28.74
CA VAL A 473 59.33 -6.08 27.42
C VAL A 473 60.51 -5.08 27.44
N GLY A 474 60.74 -4.38 28.56
CA GLY A 474 61.80 -3.38 28.68
C GLY A 474 61.42 -1.96 28.25
N PHE A 475 60.16 -1.69 27.92
CA PHE A 475 59.69 -0.33 27.63
C PHE A 475 59.50 0.47 28.92
N GLN A 476 60.55 1.18 29.33
CA GLN A 476 60.55 2.06 30.51
C GLN A 476 60.44 3.56 30.17
N GLY A 477 60.44 3.90 28.88
CA GLY A 477 60.47 5.27 28.39
C GLY A 477 59.12 5.99 28.47
N PHE A 478 58.02 5.27 28.66
CA PHE A 478 56.66 5.80 28.74
C PHE A 478 55.75 4.87 29.54
N SER A 479 54.58 5.36 29.95
CA SER A 479 53.54 4.56 30.61
C SER A 479 52.14 5.09 30.27
N LEU A 480 51.13 4.25 30.52
CA LEU A 480 49.72 4.64 30.45
C LEU A 480 49.28 5.24 31.79
N ALA A 481 48.63 6.40 31.75
CA ALA A 481 48.09 7.08 32.92
C ALA A 481 46.63 7.50 32.69
N LYS A 482 45.85 7.61 33.78
CA LYS A 482 44.48 8.12 33.72
C LYS A 482 44.45 9.63 33.58
N THR A 483 43.46 10.10 32.83
CA THR A 483 43.06 11.52 32.76
C THR A 483 42.35 11.97 34.05
N TYR A 484 42.18 13.29 34.23
CA TYR A 484 41.54 13.86 35.41
C TYR A 484 40.08 13.39 35.58
N ASP A 485 39.36 13.19 34.48
CA ASP A 485 37.98 12.70 34.49
C ASP A 485 37.85 11.20 34.80
N LYS A 486 38.99 10.49 34.92
CA LYS A 486 39.12 9.05 35.18
C LYS A 486 38.38 8.16 34.16
N LYS A 487 38.14 8.65 32.94
CA LYS A 487 37.45 7.90 31.88
C LYS A 487 38.32 7.66 30.65
N CYS A 488 39.38 8.44 30.49
CA CYS A 488 40.32 8.33 29.38
C CYS A 488 41.75 8.05 29.86
N TYR A 489 42.60 7.60 28.95
CA TYR A 489 44.02 7.39 29.17
C TYR A 489 44.88 8.44 28.44
N ARG A 490 46.08 8.68 28.96
CA ARG A 490 47.17 9.39 28.28
C ARG A 490 48.43 8.53 28.32
N ILE A 491 49.21 8.60 27.25
CA ILE A 491 50.54 7.99 27.22
C ILE A 491 51.53 9.08 27.65
N ILE A 492 52.21 8.88 28.77
CA ILE A 492 53.07 9.89 29.38
C ILE A 492 54.52 9.42 29.49
N ARG A 493 55.45 10.37 29.46
CA ARG A 493 56.86 10.18 29.84
C ARG A 493 57.02 10.24 31.36
N LYS A 494 58.22 9.90 31.87
CA LYS A 494 58.54 9.96 33.31
C LYS A 494 58.36 11.35 33.94
N ASP A 495 58.51 12.40 33.14
CA ASP A 495 58.30 13.80 33.55
C ASP A 495 56.82 14.27 33.44
N GLY A 496 55.91 13.39 33.01
CA GLY A 496 54.49 13.67 32.83
C GLY A 496 54.11 14.29 31.48
N THR A 497 55.06 14.51 30.57
CA THR A 497 54.78 15.03 29.21
C THR A 497 54.15 13.96 28.30
N ASP A 498 53.44 14.38 27.24
CA ASP A 498 52.81 13.45 26.28
C ASP A 498 53.89 12.72 25.44
N ALA A 499 53.86 11.39 25.47
CA ALA A 499 54.83 10.57 24.77
C ALA A 499 54.47 10.30 23.30
N ARG A 500 53.22 10.48 22.86
CA ARG A 500 52.67 9.97 21.58
C ARG A 500 53.53 10.29 20.36
N GLN A 501 53.98 11.53 20.23
CA GLN A 501 54.72 11.99 19.03
C GLN A 501 56.19 11.54 19.04
N THR A 502 56.65 10.94 20.12
CA THR A 502 58.06 10.60 20.35
C THR A 502 58.28 9.09 20.53
N LEU A 503 57.23 8.28 20.37
CA LEU A 503 57.33 6.83 20.37
C LEU A 503 57.95 6.35 19.06
N SER A 504 58.81 5.34 19.15
CA SER A 504 59.27 4.59 17.98
C SER A 504 58.12 3.81 17.34
N GLU A 505 58.28 3.39 16.09
CA GLU A 505 57.27 2.57 15.40
C GLU A 505 56.96 1.27 16.15
N GLY A 506 57.96 0.63 16.75
CA GLY A 506 57.81 -0.58 17.55
C GLY A 506 57.01 -0.35 18.84
N GLU A 507 57.35 0.70 19.61
CA GLU A 507 56.63 1.08 20.83
C GLU A 507 55.16 1.43 20.52
N TRP A 508 54.94 2.16 19.42
CA TRP A 508 53.61 2.53 18.97
C TRP A 508 52.76 1.31 18.61
N SER A 509 53.27 0.42 17.75
CA SER A 509 52.59 -0.82 17.35
C SER A 509 52.26 -1.70 18.55
N PHE A 510 53.17 -1.80 19.53
CA PHE A 510 52.96 -2.64 20.71
C PHE A 510 51.89 -2.06 21.64
N VAL A 511 51.91 -0.75 21.91
CA VAL A 511 50.86 -0.09 22.71
C VAL A 511 49.48 -0.22 22.07
N THR A 512 49.37 -0.04 20.75
CA THR A 512 48.09 -0.15 20.06
C THR A 512 47.56 -1.58 20.08
N PHE A 513 48.46 -2.57 20.00
CA PHE A 513 48.11 -3.98 20.17
C PHE A 513 47.64 -4.27 21.59
N LEU A 514 48.37 -3.85 22.63
CA LEU A 514 47.98 -4.04 24.03
C LEU A 514 46.62 -3.40 24.32
N TYR A 515 46.39 -2.18 23.82
CA TYR A 515 45.10 -1.52 23.92
C TYR A 515 43.97 -2.37 23.29
N PHE A 516 44.17 -2.86 22.07
CA PHE A 516 43.18 -3.74 21.44
C PHE A 516 42.97 -5.04 22.20
N TYR A 517 44.06 -5.66 22.67
CA TYR A 517 44.04 -6.89 23.46
C TYR A 517 43.19 -6.75 24.73
N HIS A 518 43.41 -5.69 25.50
CA HIS A 518 42.59 -5.43 26.69
C HIS A 518 41.17 -5.02 26.33
N LEU A 519 40.97 -4.33 25.21
CA LEU A 519 39.63 -4.02 24.72
C LEU A 519 38.83 -5.29 24.39
N LEU A 520 39.48 -6.36 23.91
CA LEU A 520 38.81 -7.66 23.72
C LEU A 520 38.27 -8.27 25.02
N LYS A 521 38.85 -7.92 26.16
CA LYS A 521 38.42 -8.37 27.50
C LYS A 521 37.59 -7.34 28.26
N GLY A 522 37.37 -6.16 27.68
CA GLY A 522 36.68 -5.03 28.29
C GLY A 522 35.72 -4.34 27.34
N SER A 523 35.47 -3.05 27.60
CA SER A 523 34.61 -2.19 26.78
C SER A 523 35.09 -0.74 26.81
N ASN A 524 34.83 0.03 25.74
CA ASN A 524 35.06 1.48 25.72
C ASN A 524 33.95 2.27 26.43
N SER A 525 33.05 1.59 27.14
CA SER A 525 32.00 2.16 27.98
C SER A 525 31.88 1.34 29.27
N GLU A 526 31.19 1.89 30.27
CA GLU A 526 30.91 1.22 31.55
C GLU A 526 30.01 -0.04 31.42
N THR A 527 29.64 -0.45 30.20
CA THR A 527 28.80 -1.63 29.92
C THR A 527 29.28 -2.36 28.66
N GLY A 528 28.81 -3.59 28.46
CA GLY A 528 29.08 -4.41 27.28
C GLY A 528 30.38 -5.20 27.35
N MET A 529 31.02 -5.30 28.52
CA MET A 529 32.27 -6.05 28.69
C MET A 529 32.05 -7.54 28.50
N THR A 530 30.87 -8.00 28.88
CA THR A 530 30.45 -9.39 28.72
C THR A 530 29.81 -9.70 27.37
N THR A 531 29.83 -8.76 26.40
CA THR A 531 29.27 -8.99 25.07
C THR A 531 30.08 -10.03 24.31
N ASP A 532 29.36 -11.02 23.75
CA ASP A 532 29.99 -12.04 22.91
C ASP A 532 30.47 -11.46 21.58
N ARG A 533 31.70 -11.81 21.21
CA ARG A 533 32.45 -11.12 20.16
C ARG A 533 33.29 -12.04 19.29
N VAL A 534 33.57 -11.55 18.09
CA VAL A 534 34.54 -12.11 17.14
C VAL A 534 35.77 -11.22 17.13
N ALA A 535 36.96 -11.78 17.38
CA ALA A 535 38.22 -11.05 17.33
C ALA A 535 38.91 -11.28 15.98
N VAL A 536 39.42 -10.21 15.37
CA VAL A 536 40.17 -10.27 14.11
C VAL A 536 41.47 -9.51 14.29
N PHE A 537 42.60 -10.18 14.06
CA PHE A 537 43.93 -9.58 14.08
C PHE A 537 44.45 -9.48 12.65
N ASP A 538 44.69 -8.26 12.17
CA ASP A 538 45.27 -7.99 10.84
C ASP A 538 46.73 -7.55 10.96
N ASP A 539 47.64 -8.46 10.61
CA ASP A 539 49.08 -8.22 10.61
C ASP A 539 49.61 -7.63 11.95
N PRO A 540 49.34 -8.28 13.11
CA PRO A 540 49.54 -7.69 14.45
C PRO A 540 51.00 -7.44 14.84
N VAL A 541 51.96 -7.93 14.06
CA VAL A 541 53.40 -7.88 14.35
C VAL A 541 54.22 -7.07 13.34
N SER A 542 53.56 -6.22 12.56
CA SER A 542 54.24 -5.40 11.54
C SER A 542 55.20 -4.40 12.19
N GLY A 543 56.48 -4.44 11.81
CA GLY A 543 57.52 -3.53 12.32
C GLY A 543 58.02 -3.83 13.73
N LEU A 544 57.72 -5.02 14.28
CA LEU A 544 58.17 -5.46 15.59
C LEU A 544 59.44 -6.32 15.49
N ASP A 545 60.29 -6.24 16.51
CA ASP A 545 61.45 -7.13 16.64
C ASP A 545 61.03 -8.56 17.03
N SER A 546 62.01 -9.48 17.07
CA SER A 546 61.76 -10.89 17.36
C SER A 546 61.25 -11.17 18.78
N GLU A 547 61.59 -10.33 19.76
CA GLU A 547 61.20 -10.51 21.16
C GLU A 547 59.75 -10.09 21.37
N ILE A 548 59.36 -8.91 20.85
CA ILE A 548 57.99 -8.42 20.88
C ILE A 548 57.04 -9.35 20.11
N LEU A 549 57.50 -9.90 18.97
CA LEU A 549 56.73 -10.86 18.18
C LEU A 549 56.34 -12.09 19.00
N LEU A 550 57.25 -12.61 19.83
CA LEU A 550 56.98 -13.74 20.72
C LEU A 550 55.90 -13.40 21.75
N ILE A 551 56.01 -12.23 22.39
CA ILE A 551 55.03 -11.76 23.40
C ILE A 551 53.64 -11.58 22.80
N VAL A 552 53.54 -10.95 21.62
CA VAL A 552 52.26 -10.82 20.88
C VAL A 552 51.67 -12.21 20.57
N GLY A 553 52.52 -13.15 20.14
CA GLY A 553 52.13 -14.54 19.92
C GLY A 553 51.58 -15.22 21.17
N THR A 554 52.27 -15.10 22.31
CA THR A 554 51.83 -15.65 23.60
C THR A 554 50.50 -15.06 24.06
N LEU A 555 50.32 -13.74 23.92
CA LEU A 555 49.07 -13.07 24.30
C LEU A 555 47.89 -13.56 23.47
N ILE A 556 48.04 -13.67 22.15
CA ILE A 556 46.99 -14.20 21.26
C ILE A 556 46.71 -15.67 21.57
N LYS A 557 47.74 -16.50 21.83
CA LYS A 557 47.54 -17.90 22.26
C LYS A 557 46.71 -18.02 23.54
N GLY A 558 46.94 -17.13 24.51
CA GLY A 558 46.12 -17.07 25.72
C GLY A 558 44.63 -16.81 25.45
N LEU A 559 44.30 -16.09 24.36
CA LEU A 559 42.90 -15.93 23.94
C LEU A 559 42.32 -17.22 23.36
N PHE A 560 43.12 -18.04 22.66
CA PHE A 560 42.66 -19.34 22.18
C PHE A 560 42.27 -20.25 23.34
N ASP A 561 43.06 -20.26 24.41
CA ASP A 561 42.76 -21.05 25.61
C ASP A 561 41.49 -20.56 26.30
N GLY A 562 41.28 -19.25 26.38
CA GLY A 562 40.03 -18.66 26.88
C GLY A 562 38.79 -19.08 26.09
N VAL A 563 38.89 -19.13 24.76
CA VAL A 563 37.82 -19.61 23.85
C VAL A 563 37.58 -21.11 24.05
N ARG A 564 38.63 -21.93 24.18
CA ARG A 564 38.52 -23.39 24.39
C ARG A 564 37.87 -23.74 25.73
N LEU A 565 38.24 -23.01 26.78
CA LEU A 565 37.70 -23.19 28.14
C LEU A 565 36.32 -22.56 28.32
N GLY A 566 35.82 -21.79 27.34
CA GLY A 566 34.55 -21.08 27.43
C GLY A 566 34.51 -19.99 28.51
N LYS A 567 35.69 -19.55 28.98
CA LYS A 567 35.83 -18.55 30.05
C LYS A 567 35.68 -17.12 29.55
N ASP A 568 35.98 -16.89 28.28
CA ASP A 568 35.97 -15.56 27.67
C ASP A 568 34.73 -15.33 26.79
N ASN A 569 34.41 -14.05 26.54
CA ASN A 569 33.32 -13.65 25.65
C ASN A 569 33.70 -13.70 24.16
N ILE A 570 34.94 -14.05 23.85
CA ILE A 570 35.37 -14.25 22.47
C ILE A 570 34.88 -15.63 22.02
N LYS A 571 34.11 -15.67 20.93
CA LYS A 571 33.56 -16.93 20.38
C LYS A 571 34.29 -17.41 19.15
N GLN A 572 35.00 -16.52 18.47
CA GLN A 572 35.71 -16.82 17.23
C GLN A 572 36.89 -15.87 17.04
N ILE A 573 38.02 -16.38 16.56
CA ILE A 573 39.25 -15.60 16.32
C ILE A 573 39.73 -15.79 14.88
N PHE A 574 40.10 -14.68 14.24
CA PHE A 574 40.75 -14.65 12.94
C PHE A 574 42.13 -14.02 13.09
N VAL A 575 43.16 -14.67 12.55
CA VAL A 575 44.53 -14.13 12.52
C VAL A 575 45.01 -14.05 11.08
N PHE A 576 45.18 -12.84 10.58
CA PHE A 576 45.75 -12.55 9.27
C PHE A 576 47.21 -12.13 9.45
N THR A 577 48.12 -12.72 8.69
CA THR A 577 49.54 -12.32 8.74
C THR A 577 50.27 -12.53 7.41
N HIS A 578 51.26 -11.67 7.12
CA HIS A 578 52.29 -11.86 6.10
C HIS A 578 53.63 -12.35 6.67
N ASN A 579 53.82 -12.26 8.00
CA ASN A 579 55.06 -12.67 8.65
C ASN A 579 55.05 -14.18 8.87
N LEU A 580 55.96 -14.86 8.17
CA LEU A 580 56.09 -16.31 8.20
C LEU A 580 56.48 -16.85 9.59
N SER A 581 57.40 -16.20 10.28
CA SER A 581 57.86 -16.62 11.61
C SER A 581 56.72 -16.53 12.62
N PHE A 582 55.94 -15.45 12.58
CA PHE A 582 54.77 -15.28 13.42
C PHE A 582 53.64 -16.24 13.06
N TYR A 583 53.41 -16.49 11.77
CA TYR A 583 52.43 -17.50 11.34
C TYR A 583 52.79 -18.87 11.91
N LYS A 584 54.06 -19.28 11.77
CA LYS A 584 54.55 -20.52 12.35
C LYS A 584 54.37 -20.54 13.86
N GLU A 585 54.74 -19.47 14.55
CA GLU A 585 54.61 -19.37 16.02
C GLU A 585 53.14 -19.53 16.46
N ILE A 586 52.21 -18.82 15.83
CA ILE A 586 50.79 -18.82 16.23
C ILE A 586 50.07 -20.12 15.87
N THR A 587 50.52 -20.82 14.81
CA THR A 587 50.01 -22.14 14.42
C THR A 587 50.83 -23.30 15.01
N PHE A 588 51.94 -23.01 15.70
CA PHE A 588 52.88 -24.03 16.19
C PHE A 588 52.22 -24.98 17.18
N LYS A 589 52.47 -26.27 16.97
CA LYS A 589 51.92 -27.38 17.74
C LYS A 589 52.84 -27.68 18.93
N SER A 590 52.39 -27.32 20.13
CA SER A 590 52.92 -27.94 21.36
C SER A 590 52.26 -29.31 21.54
N GLU A 591 53.02 -30.31 21.98
CA GLU A 591 52.58 -31.72 22.15
C GLU A 591 51.35 -31.91 23.06
N ASN A 592 50.89 -30.87 23.75
CA ASN A 592 49.71 -30.89 24.63
C ASN A 592 48.53 -30.00 24.18
N LEU A 593 48.62 -29.32 23.03
CA LEU A 593 47.58 -28.42 22.50
C LEU A 593 47.27 -28.74 21.03
N HIS A 594 46.59 -29.87 20.80
CA HIS A 594 46.13 -30.22 19.46
C HIS A 594 44.99 -29.28 19.04
N PHE A 595 45.20 -28.46 18.00
CA PHE A 595 44.06 -27.94 17.24
C PHE A 595 43.41 -29.12 16.50
N ASN A 596 42.23 -29.55 16.94
CA ASN A 596 41.46 -30.55 16.19
C ASN A 596 41.14 -30.03 14.78
N ARG A 597 41.07 -30.91 13.78
CA ARG A 597 40.72 -30.51 12.39
C ARG A 597 39.39 -29.74 12.31
N ASP A 598 38.52 -29.94 13.30
CA ASP A 598 37.20 -29.30 13.36
C ASP A 598 37.21 -27.93 14.08
N GLU A 599 38.29 -27.56 14.78
CA GLU A 599 38.35 -26.31 15.57
C GLU A 599 39.06 -25.15 14.86
N SER A 600 39.82 -25.45 13.79
CA SER A 600 40.64 -24.46 13.09
C SER A 600 40.55 -24.57 11.56
N THR A 601 40.61 -23.44 10.87
CA THR A 601 40.75 -23.41 9.40
C THR A 601 42.00 -22.65 8.96
N PHE A 602 42.60 -23.08 7.85
CA PHE A 602 43.80 -22.47 7.28
C PHE A 602 43.51 -21.98 5.87
N TRP A 603 43.90 -20.74 5.58
CA TRP A 603 43.66 -20.09 4.30
C TRP A 603 44.90 -19.37 3.81
N VAL A 604 45.07 -19.33 2.48
CA VAL A 604 46.11 -18.55 1.83
C VAL A 604 45.48 -17.56 0.85
N VAL A 605 45.82 -16.29 0.98
CA VAL A 605 45.43 -15.23 0.05
C VAL A 605 46.60 -14.92 -0.87
N LYS A 606 46.45 -15.24 -2.16
CA LYS A 606 47.47 -14.98 -3.19
C LYS A 606 46.96 -13.94 -4.18
N LYS A 607 47.89 -13.16 -4.74
CA LYS A 607 47.59 -12.23 -5.83
C LYS A 607 48.02 -12.85 -7.16
N ALA A 608 47.06 -13.11 -8.05
CA ALA A 608 47.28 -13.58 -9.40
C ALA A 608 47.12 -12.40 -10.37
N GLY A 609 48.24 -11.76 -10.73
CA GLY A 609 48.23 -10.52 -11.51
C GLY A 609 47.69 -9.34 -10.70
N LEU A 610 46.54 -8.78 -11.11
CA LEU A 610 45.86 -7.69 -10.39
C LEU A 610 44.79 -8.20 -9.41
N GLU A 611 44.46 -9.48 -9.45
CA GLU A 611 43.34 -10.06 -8.72
C GLU A 611 43.79 -10.88 -7.50
N SER A 612 43.08 -10.75 -6.39
CA SER A 612 43.24 -11.55 -5.18
C SER A 612 42.39 -12.82 -5.27
N ARG A 613 42.97 -13.96 -4.88
CA ARG A 613 42.29 -15.26 -4.77
C ARG A 613 42.51 -15.90 -3.41
N ILE A 614 41.51 -16.62 -2.92
CA ILE A 614 41.49 -17.27 -1.62
C ILE A 614 41.56 -18.79 -1.81
N PHE A 615 42.50 -19.44 -1.12
CA PHE A 615 42.69 -20.88 -1.17
C PHE A 615 42.53 -21.47 0.23
N ALA A 616 41.70 -22.51 0.37
CA ALA A 616 41.63 -23.31 1.59
C ALA A 616 42.80 -24.30 1.61
N GLU A 617 43.42 -24.49 2.77
CA GLU A 617 44.47 -25.48 2.98
C GLU A 617 44.01 -26.50 4.04
N GLU A 618 44.24 -27.80 3.81
CA GLU A 618 43.82 -28.86 4.75
C GLU A 618 44.68 -28.92 6.02
N ILE A 619 45.91 -28.43 5.93
CA ILE A 619 46.91 -28.38 7.00
C ILE A 619 47.56 -27.00 6.92
N SER A 620 48.11 -26.48 8.04
CA SER A 620 49.02 -25.33 8.00
C SER A 620 49.96 -25.48 6.80
N PRO A 621 49.98 -24.53 5.83
CA PRO A 621 50.68 -24.69 4.55
C PRO A 621 52.22 -24.76 4.69
N LEU A 622 52.74 -24.78 5.92
CA LEU A 622 54.12 -24.56 6.33
C LEU A 622 54.48 -25.38 7.55
#